data_AF-A0AAV1KYB7-F1
#
_entry.id   AF-A0AAV1KYB7-F1
#
_cell.length_a   1.000
_cell.length_b   1.000
_cell.length_c   1.000
_cell.angle_alpha   90.00
_cell.angle_beta   90.00
_cell.angle_gamma   90.00
#
_symmetry.space_group_name_H-M   'P 1'
#
loop_
_entity.id
_entity.type
_entity.pdbx_description
1 polymer ?
#
loop_
_entity_poly.entity_id
_entity_poly.type
_entity_poly.pdbx_seq_one_letter_code
_entity_poly.pdbx_strand_id
1 'polypeptide(L)'
;MALFHEGVTRKGKKSSLYDVLPVENNAALDLNQTNNMVDGGFLLHHMKWKPSSNVSSICHQYITYITKHYGPNCMVVFDGYSDVNSKKRSEQKRRGLTKTSVDIICNENTIITVQQEHFLANEKNKTRLILFLTEKMTAAGIEITVATGDADGTIVRCELDKAAVHPTVVIVGEDVDLIVLFMGLAPPNINLFFMKPGRGKVETKLFSVRQLQQLPFGKTILLLHSFSGCDTTSAIHGRIKV
;
A
#
# COMPACT_ATOMS: atom_id res chain seq x y z
N MET A 1 28.65 5.25 -17.07
CA MET A 1 27.83 5.84 -15.99
C MET A 1 27.78 4.82 -14.85
N ALA A 2 27.75 5.22 -13.58
CA ALA A 2 27.88 4.30 -12.45
C ALA A 2 26.54 3.62 -12.06
N LEU A 3 26.61 2.41 -11.49
CA LEU A 3 25.46 1.69 -10.87
C LEU A 3 24.87 2.45 -9.67
N PHE A 4 25.68 3.32 -9.08
CA PHE A 4 25.36 4.10 -7.90
C PHE A 4 25.20 5.59 -8.25
N HIS A 5 24.20 6.23 -7.65
CA HIS A 5 24.07 7.68 -7.54
C HIS A 5 24.11 8.02 -6.05
N GLU A 6 25.01 8.92 -5.65
CA GLU A 6 25.17 9.34 -4.25
C GLU A 6 25.44 8.17 -3.27
N GLY A 7 26.20 7.15 -3.72
CA GLY A 7 26.54 5.98 -2.90
C GLY A 7 25.43 4.93 -2.80
N VAL A 8 24.33 5.07 -3.55
CA VAL A 8 23.18 4.15 -3.51
C VAL A 8 22.75 3.75 -4.93
N THR A 9 22.19 2.55 -5.08
CA THR A 9 21.74 2.00 -6.37
C THR A 9 20.68 2.87 -7.04
N ARG A 10 20.85 3.17 -8.34
CA ARG A 10 19.97 4.06 -9.12
C ARG A 10 18.54 3.48 -9.25
N LYS A 11 17.51 4.26 -8.91
CA LYS A 11 16.09 3.85 -8.97
C LYS A 11 15.45 4.16 -10.33
N GLY A 12 14.68 3.23 -10.90
CA GLY A 12 13.80 3.49 -12.05
C GLY A 12 12.48 4.17 -11.63
N LYS A 13 11.75 4.78 -12.57
CA LYS A 13 10.40 5.34 -12.31
C LYS A 13 9.35 4.20 -12.20
N LYS A 14 9.36 3.46 -11.08
CA LYS A 14 8.47 2.29 -10.87
C LYS A 14 6.99 2.55 -11.20
N SER A 15 6.46 3.73 -10.87
CA SER A 15 5.05 4.09 -11.06
C SER A 15 4.60 4.19 -12.52
N SER A 16 5.51 4.28 -13.49
CA SER A 16 5.14 4.39 -14.91
C SER A 16 4.51 3.11 -15.47
N LEU A 17 4.59 1.99 -14.75
CA LEU A 17 3.92 0.76 -15.17
C LEU A 17 2.40 0.98 -15.33
N TYR A 18 1.78 1.74 -14.43
CA TYR A 18 0.34 2.04 -14.50
C TYR A 18 -0.10 2.84 -15.75
N ASP A 19 0.85 3.42 -16.48
CA ASP A 19 0.55 4.18 -17.69
C ASP A 19 0.43 3.26 -18.92
N VAL A 20 0.97 2.04 -18.84
CA VAL A 20 0.96 1.06 -19.94
C VAL A 20 0.01 -0.12 -19.71
N LEU A 21 -0.53 -0.27 -18.49
CA LEU A 21 -1.49 -1.33 -18.18
C LEU A 21 -2.90 -0.95 -18.67
N PRO A 22 -3.64 -1.88 -19.29
CA PRO A 22 -5.02 -1.63 -19.70
C PRO A 22 -5.91 -1.43 -18.47
N VAL A 23 -6.68 -0.34 -18.48
CA VAL A 23 -7.62 0.02 -17.42
C VAL A 23 -8.96 -0.66 -17.67
N GLU A 24 -9.54 -1.24 -16.64
CA GLU A 24 -10.90 -1.83 -16.65
C GLU A 24 -11.96 -0.72 -16.62
N ASN A 25 -13.12 -0.94 -17.24
CA ASN A 25 -14.21 0.03 -17.14
C ASN A 25 -14.86 -0.02 -15.75
N ASN A 26 -14.73 1.07 -14.98
CA ASN A 26 -15.17 1.18 -13.59
C ASN A 26 -16.71 1.12 -13.40
N ALA A 27 -17.51 1.22 -14.46
CA ALA A 27 -18.95 1.46 -14.38
C ALA A 27 -19.79 0.36 -13.68
N ALA A 28 -19.21 -0.81 -13.40
CA ALA A 28 -19.94 -1.97 -12.87
C ALA A 28 -19.48 -2.47 -11.49
N LEU A 29 -18.40 -1.92 -10.90
CA LEU A 29 -17.87 -2.43 -9.63
C LEU A 29 -18.50 -1.70 -8.43
N ASP A 30 -19.48 -2.35 -7.78
CA ASP A 30 -20.03 -1.86 -6.51
C ASP A 30 -19.20 -2.35 -5.33
N LEU A 31 -18.40 -1.45 -4.75
CA LEU A 31 -17.54 -1.77 -3.60
C LEU A 31 -18.32 -2.21 -2.37
N ASN A 32 -19.63 -1.96 -2.28
CA ASN A 32 -20.44 -2.47 -1.16
C ASN A 32 -20.76 -3.97 -1.28
N GLN A 33 -20.61 -4.54 -2.48
CA GLN A 33 -20.87 -5.95 -2.77
C GLN A 33 -19.59 -6.77 -2.97
N THR A 34 -18.42 -6.15 -2.85
CA THR A 34 -17.11 -6.80 -2.92
C THR A 34 -16.48 -6.92 -1.55
N ASN A 35 -15.48 -7.81 -1.43
CA ASN A 35 -14.57 -7.78 -0.29
C ASN A 35 -13.35 -6.93 -0.66
N ASN A 36 -13.12 -5.85 0.08
CA ASN A 36 -12.11 -4.85 -0.25
C ASN A 36 -10.94 -4.95 0.73
N MET A 37 -9.73 -5.00 0.21
CA MET A 37 -8.50 -4.97 0.99
C MET A 37 -7.74 -3.69 0.72
N VAL A 38 -7.50 -2.90 1.75
CA VAL A 38 -6.79 -1.62 1.65
C VAL A 38 -5.38 -1.78 2.18
N ASP A 39 -4.41 -1.39 1.35
CA ASP A 39 -3.02 -1.20 1.77
C ASP A 39 -2.95 -0.07 2.82
N GLY A 40 -2.52 -0.43 4.03
CA GLY A 40 -2.38 0.48 5.15
C GLY A 40 -1.29 1.52 4.93
N GLY A 41 -0.23 1.20 4.18
CA GLY A 41 0.81 2.14 3.77
C GLY A 41 0.25 3.23 2.87
N PHE A 42 -0.52 2.84 1.85
CA PHE A 42 -1.31 3.77 1.04
C PHE A 42 -2.22 4.63 1.92
N LEU A 43 -3.04 4.01 2.78
CA LEU A 43 -4.05 4.70 3.57
C LEU A 43 -3.44 5.79 4.45
N LEU A 44 -2.35 5.47 5.17
CA LEU A 44 -1.64 6.40 6.06
C LEU A 44 -1.21 7.69 5.35
N HIS A 45 -0.76 7.58 4.10
CA HIS A 45 -0.23 8.70 3.33
C HIS A 45 -1.27 9.37 2.42
N HIS A 46 -2.39 8.70 2.14
CA HIS A 46 -3.47 9.23 1.33
C HIS A 46 -4.34 10.21 2.12
N MET A 47 -4.66 9.89 3.37
CA MET A 47 -5.45 10.75 4.24
C MET A 47 -4.69 12.01 4.61
N LYS A 48 -5.39 13.15 4.63
CA LYS A 48 -4.86 14.44 5.13
C LYS A 48 -5.51 14.78 6.45
N TRP A 49 -4.70 14.89 7.50
CA TRP A 49 -5.20 15.21 8.84
C TRP A 49 -5.61 16.67 8.90
N LYS A 50 -6.79 16.93 9.49
CA LYS A 50 -7.21 18.31 9.79
C LYS A 50 -6.22 18.96 10.78
N PRO A 51 -5.91 20.26 10.66
CA PRO A 51 -5.08 20.96 11.62
C PRO A 51 -5.60 20.79 13.05
N SER A 52 -4.69 20.68 14.01
CA SER A 52 -5.01 20.52 15.44
C SER A 52 -5.89 19.30 15.79
N SER A 53 -5.89 18.26 14.94
CA SER A 53 -6.56 17.00 15.28
C SER A 53 -5.81 16.28 16.40
N ASN A 54 -6.56 15.76 17.37
CA ASN A 54 -6.04 14.77 18.31
C ASN A 54 -6.04 13.37 17.69
N VAL A 55 -5.33 12.42 18.33
CA VAL A 55 -5.20 11.05 17.83
C VAL A 55 -6.57 10.38 17.63
N SER A 56 -7.52 10.56 18.55
CA SER A 56 -8.87 9.99 18.43
C SER A 56 -9.63 10.51 17.21
N SER A 57 -9.60 11.83 16.98
CA SER A 57 -10.17 12.48 15.79
C SER A 57 -9.48 12.03 14.51
N ILE A 58 -8.17 11.80 14.52
CA ILE A 58 -7.43 11.23 13.40
C ILE A 58 -7.96 9.82 13.11
N CYS A 59 -8.06 8.95 14.12
CA CYS A 59 -8.59 7.59 13.95
C CYS A 59 -10.01 7.60 13.38
N HIS A 60 -10.87 8.49 13.89
CA HIS A 60 -12.23 8.64 13.38
C HIS A 60 -12.26 9.11 11.92
N GLN A 61 -11.33 9.98 11.50
CA GLN A 61 -11.20 10.39 10.09
C GLN A 61 -10.88 9.19 9.20
N TYR A 62 -9.98 8.29 9.62
CA TYR A 62 -9.67 7.07 8.86
C TYR A 62 -10.88 6.11 8.77
N ILE A 63 -11.56 5.85 9.90
CA ILE A 63 -12.75 4.98 9.93
C ILE A 63 -13.84 5.51 9.01
N THR A 64 -14.14 6.81 9.10
CA THR A 64 -15.14 7.48 8.25
C THR A 64 -14.77 7.36 6.78
N TYR A 65 -13.48 7.55 6.44
CA TYR A 65 -13.01 7.45 5.08
C TYR A 65 -13.16 6.03 4.53
N ILE A 66 -12.68 5.02 5.25
CA ILE A 66 -12.77 3.62 4.82
C ILE A 66 -14.23 3.22 4.59
N THR A 67 -15.09 3.45 5.58
CA THR A 67 -16.51 3.07 5.52
C THR A 67 -17.22 3.75 4.36
N LYS A 68 -16.89 5.01 4.09
CA LYS A 68 -17.50 5.78 3.01
C LYS A 68 -17.01 5.36 1.62
N HIS A 69 -15.73 5.04 1.47
CA HIS A 69 -15.11 4.87 0.16
C HIS A 69 -14.94 3.41 -0.26
N TYR A 70 -14.87 2.47 0.69
CA TYR A 70 -14.56 1.05 0.43
C TYR A 70 -15.63 0.11 1.01
N GLY A 71 -16.78 0.64 1.41
CA GLY A 71 -17.91 -0.15 1.87
C GLY A 71 -17.70 -0.86 3.21
N PRO A 72 -18.67 -1.68 3.64
CA PRO A 72 -18.67 -2.33 4.95
C PRO A 72 -17.74 -3.56 5.02
N ASN A 73 -17.52 -4.24 3.89
CA ASN A 73 -16.69 -5.45 3.80
C ASN A 73 -15.24 -5.05 3.49
N CYS A 74 -14.62 -4.32 4.40
CA CYS A 74 -13.27 -3.81 4.23
C CYS A 74 -12.30 -4.42 5.25
N MET A 75 -11.16 -4.90 4.75
CA MET A 75 -9.97 -5.23 5.53
C MET A 75 -8.90 -4.16 5.28
N VAL A 76 -8.13 -3.80 6.31
CA VAL A 76 -6.90 -3.00 6.16
C VAL A 76 -5.70 -3.82 6.61
N VAL A 77 -4.62 -3.80 5.82
CA VAL A 77 -3.37 -4.48 6.15
C VAL A 77 -2.26 -3.45 6.34
N PHE A 78 -1.73 -3.32 7.55
CA PHE A 78 -0.62 -2.42 7.86
C PHE A 78 0.73 -3.14 7.83
N ASP A 79 1.79 -2.39 7.50
CA ASP A 79 3.16 -2.82 7.73
C ASP A 79 3.45 -3.04 9.22
N GLY A 80 4.29 -4.04 9.47
CA GLY A 80 4.97 -4.25 10.74
C GLY A 80 6.27 -3.47 10.84
N TYR A 81 6.53 -2.97 12.04
CA TYR A 81 7.75 -2.22 12.37
C TYR A 81 8.54 -2.86 13.52
N SER A 82 8.21 -4.10 13.90
CA SER A 82 8.87 -4.81 15.00
C SER A 82 10.08 -5.64 14.58
N ASP A 83 10.26 -5.93 13.28
CA ASP A 83 11.34 -6.79 12.81
C ASP A 83 12.68 -6.04 12.64
N VAL A 84 13.56 -6.23 13.62
CA VAL A 84 14.92 -5.68 13.67
C VAL A 84 15.80 -6.14 12.51
N ASN A 85 15.46 -7.27 11.87
CA ASN A 85 16.20 -7.94 10.80
C ASN A 85 15.59 -7.73 9.40
N SER A 86 14.57 -6.86 9.27
CA SER A 86 13.95 -6.59 7.98
C SER A 86 14.95 -6.06 6.95
N LYS A 87 15.00 -6.69 5.76
CA LYS A 87 15.80 -6.24 4.61
C LYS A 87 15.40 -4.83 4.13
N LYS A 88 14.18 -4.36 4.46
CA LYS A 88 13.66 -3.02 4.13
C LYS A 88 14.14 -1.92 5.10
N ARG A 89 14.88 -2.23 6.17
CA ARG A 89 15.31 -1.24 7.18
C ARG A 89 16.23 -0.16 6.62
N SER A 90 17.06 -0.48 5.63
CA SER A 90 17.89 0.52 4.92
C SER A 90 17.02 1.51 4.13
N GLU A 91 16.01 1.02 3.40
CA GLU A 91 15.04 1.85 2.67
C GLU A 91 14.14 2.66 3.63
N GLN A 92 13.72 2.06 4.75
CA GLN A 92 12.94 2.74 5.80
C GLN A 92 13.76 3.87 6.46
N LYS A 93 15.02 3.60 6.86
CA LYS A 93 15.95 4.63 7.37
C LYS A 93 16.23 5.70 6.32
N ARG A 94 16.35 5.32 5.03
CA ARG A 94 16.53 6.27 3.92
C ARG A 94 15.39 7.28 3.84
N ARG A 95 14.14 6.83 4.01
CA ARG A 95 12.95 7.73 4.01
C ARG A 95 12.91 8.66 5.23
N GLY A 96 13.52 8.29 6.36
CA GLY A 96 13.55 9.07 7.60
C GLY A 96 14.70 10.09 7.76
N LEU A 97 15.71 10.06 6.88
CA LEU A 97 17.01 10.73 7.10
C LEU A 97 17.00 12.27 7.03
N THR A 98 15.97 12.91 6.47
CA THR A 98 16.03 14.37 6.24
C THR A 98 14.95 15.19 6.96
N LYS A 99 13.87 14.57 7.45
CA LYS A 99 12.66 15.28 7.92
C LYS A 99 11.81 14.45 8.90
N THR A 100 12.41 13.91 9.97
CA THR A 100 11.66 13.17 11.01
C THR A 100 11.31 14.05 12.21
N SER A 101 10.14 13.84 12.80
CA SER A 101 9.80 14.41 14.11
C SER A 101 10.52 13.69 15.25
N VAL A 102 10.55 14.33 16.43
CA VAL A 102 10.93 13.67 17.70
C VAL A 102 9.95 12.55 18.03
N ASP A 103 10.35 11.65 18.92
CA ASP A 103 9.43 10.66 19.47
C ASP A 103 8.32 11.38 20.24
N ILE A 104 7.08 11.20 19.78
CA ILE A 104 5.88 11.74 20.42
C ILE A 104 5.21 10.58 21.13
N ILE A 105 5.20 10.66 22.47
CA ILE A 105 4.35 9.80 23.30
C ILE A 105 2.96 10.43 23.25
N CYS A 106 2.03 9.76 22.58
CA CYS A 106 0.67 10.24 22.42
C CYS A 106 -0.34 9.30 23.10
N ASN A 107 -1.40 9.91 23.63
CA ASN A 107 -2.66 9.29 24.01
C ASN A 107 -3.78 9.77 23.06
N GLU A 108 -4.99 9.26 23.25
CA GLU A 108 -6.15 9.59 22.41
C GLU A 108 -6.43 11.10 22.28
N ASN A 109 -6.17 11.86 23.34
CA ASN A 109 -6.43 13.31 23.41
C ASN A 109 -5.23 14.16 22.97
N THR A 110 -4.09 13.54 22.66
CA THR A 110 -2.88 14.25 22.26
C THR A 110 -3.07 14.90 20.90
N ILE A 111 -2.94 16.23 20.85
CA ILE A 111 -2.99 17.00 19.61
C ILE A 111 -1.66 16.83 18.87
N ILE A 112 -1.72 16.42 17.60
CA ILE A 112 -0.52 16.31 16.77
C ILE A 112 -0.20 17.67 16.18
N THR A 113 0.85 18.32 16.70
CA THR A 113 1.28 19.67 16.31
C THR A 113 2.33 19.68 15.20
N VAL A 114 2.96 18.53 14.94
CA VAL A 114 3.93 18.36 13.85
C VAL A 114 3.22 18.06 12.53
N GLN A 115 3.87 18.34 11.39
CA GLN A 115 3.31 17.94 10.09
C GLN A 115 3.17 16.42 10.01
N GLN A 116 2.09 15.95 9.37
CA GLN A 116 1.77 14.53 9.23
C GLN A 116 2.95 13.75 8.63
N GLU A 117 3.60 14.30 7.60
CA GLU A 117 4.73 13.68 6.92
C GLU A 117 5.92 13.46 7.88
N HIS A 118 6.17 14.40 8.80
CA HIS A 118 7.22 14.28 9.82
C HIS A 118 6.84 13.29 10.93
N PHE A 119 5.55 13.22 11.29
CA PHE A 119 5.04 12.25 12.24
C PHE A 119 5.20 10.82 11.69
N LEU A 120 4.74 10.60 10.45
CA LEU A 120 4.81 9.30 9.78
C LEU A 120 6.23 8.90 9.36
N ALA A 121 7.16 9.86 9.24
CA ALA A 121 8.57 9.54 9.02
C ALA A 121 9.25 8.91 10.25
N ASN A 122 8.75 9.18 11.46
CA ASN A 122 9.25 8.58 12.69
C ASN A 122 8.60 7.19 12.89
N GLU A 123 9.42 6.15 12.89
CA GLU A 123 8.98 4.75 13.02
C GLU A 123 8.18 4.51 14.31
N LYS A 124 8.64 5.02 15.45
CA LYS A 124 7.94 4.85 16.74
C LYS A 124 6.59 5.55 16.76
N ASN A 125 6.52 6.76 16.19
CA ASN A 125 5.27 7.51 16.10
C ASN A 125 4.28 6.81 15.18
N LYS A 126 4.74 6.33 14.02
CA LYS A 126 3.93 5.54 13.10
C LYS A 126 3.42 4.25 13.75
N THR A 127 4.28 3.49 14.43
CA THR A 127 3.88 2.27 15.16
C THR A 127 2.80 2.56 16.19
N ARG A 128 2.96 3.62 17.00
CA ARG A 128 1.94 4.03 17.98
C ARG A 128 0.61 4.38 17.30
N LEU A 129 0.65 5.13 16.20
CA LEU A 129 -0.56 5.44 15.45
C LEU A 129 -1.23 4.19 14.89
N ILE A 130 -0.47 3.25 14.30
CA ILE A 130 -1.02 1.98 13.79
C ILE A 130 -1.70 1.19 14.92
N LEU A 131 -1.12 1.17 16.13
CA LEU A 131 -1.75 0.55 17.29
C LEU A 131 -3.11 1.19 17.62
N PHE A 132 -3.17 2.54 17.69
CA PHE A 132 -4.44 3.25 17.91
C PHE A 132 -5.46 3.00 16.79
N LEU A 133 -5.03 3.02 15.52
CA LEU A 133 -5.89 2.73 14.38
C LEU A 133 -6.42 1.29 14.46
N THR A 134 -5.56 0.32 14.77
CA THR A 134 -5.95 -1.09 14.91
C THR A 134 -7.03 -1.25 15.98
N GLU A 135 -6.84 -0.66 17.16
CA GLU A 135 -7.82 -0.72 18.24
C GLU A 135 -9.16 -0.09 17.83
N LYS A 136 -9.14 1.16 17.33
CA LYS A 136 -10.36 1.91 17.03
C LYS A 136 -11.09 1.36 15.80
N MET A 137 -10.37 0.91 14.77
CA MET A 137 -10.96 0.31 13.57
C MET A 137 -11.59 -1.04 13.89
N THR A 138 -10.92 -1.88 14.69
CA THR A 138 -11.48 -3.16 15.15
C THR A 138 -12.74 -2.93 15.97
N ALA A 139 -12.74 -1.95 16.87
CA ALA A 139 -13.92 -1.57 17.64
C ALA A 139 -15.07 -1.03 16.75
N ALA A 140 -14.75 -0.48 15.58
CA ALA A 140 -15.72 -0.04 14.58
C ALA A 140 -16.16 -1.17 13.62
N GLY A 141 -15.68 -2.40 13.81
CA GLY A 141 -16.04 -3.57 13.00
C GLY A 141 -15.25 -3.71 11.69
N ILE A 142 -14.17 -2.95 11.50
CA ILE A 142 -13.27 -3.08 10.35
C ILE A 142 -12.24 -4.17 10.65
N GLU A 143 -12.03 -5.09 9.71
CA GLU A 143 -11.05 -6.16 9.85
C GLU A 143 -9.63 -5.61 9.66
N ILE A 144 -8.74 -5.86 10.62
CA ILE A 144 -7.37 -5.34 10.59
C ILE A 144 -6.36 -6.48 10.69
N THR A 145 -5.32 -6.41 9.86
CA THR A 145 -4.12 -7.23 9.98
C THR A 145 -2.88 -6.33 10.04
N VAL A 146 -1.93 -6.66 10.92
CA VAL A 146 -0.62 -5.99 10.97
C VAL A 146 0.43 -7.04 10.63
N ALA A 147 1.22 -6.79 9.58
CA ALA A 147 2.32 -7.66 9.19
C ALA A 147 3.44 -7.64 10.25
N THR A 148 4.35 -8.61 10.21
CA THR A 148 5.54 -8.61 11.09
C THR A 148 6.63 -7.66 10.58
N GLY A 149 6.63 -7.38 9.28
CA GLY A 149 7.53 -6.49 8.58
C GLY A 149 6.81 -5.90 7.37
N ASP A 150 7.27 -6.24 6.18
CA ASP A 150 6.63 -5.78 4.95
C ASP A 150 5.23 -6.39 4.74
N ALA A 151 4.25 -5.55 4.43
CA ALA A 151 2.86 -5.98 4.25
C ALA A 151 2.61 -6.72 2.93
N ASP A 152 3.45 -6.55 1.89
CA ASP A 152 3.19 -7.05 0.53
C ASP A 152 2.79 -8.52 0.49
N GLY A 153 3.58 -9.40 1.13
CA GLY A 153 3.28 -10.83 1.19
C GLY A 153 2.04 -11.16 2.03
N THR A 154 1.77 -10.37 3.07
CA THR A 154 0.58 -10.53 3.91
C THR A 154 -0.68 -10.14 3.14
N ILE A 155 -0.65 -9.02 2.40
CA ILE A 155 -1.72 -8.55 1.52
C ILE A 155 -2.05 -9.63 0.50
N VAL A 156 -1.05 -10.15 -0.22
CA VAL A 156 -1.28 -11.19 -1.23
C VAL A 156 -1.93 -12.42 -0.63
N ARG A 157 -1.42 -12.93 0.49
CA ARG A 157 -1.99 -14.11 1.13
C ARG A 157 -3.42 -13.88 1.60
N CYS A 158 -3.65 -12.80 2.35
CA CYS A 158 -4.98 -12.52 2.90
C CYS A 158 -6.02 -12.31 1.79
N GLU A 159 -5.65 -11.65 0.69
CA GLU A 159 -6.56 -11.43 -0.44
C GLU A 159 -6.89 -12.75 -1.17
N LEU A 160 -5.91 -13.64 -1.35
CA LEU A 160 -6.16 -14.95 -1.94
C LEU A 160 -7.03 -15.86 -1.04
N ASP A 161 -6.87 -15.76 0.28
CA ASP A 161 -7.75 -16.46 1.22
C ASP A 161 -9.19 -15.93 1.13
N LYS A 162 -9.37 -14.61 1.02
CA LYS A 162 -10.69 -13.98 0.82
C LYS A 162 -11.30 -14.38 -0.53
N ALA A 163 -10.49 -14.47 -1.58
CA ALA A 163 -10.95 -14.89 -2.89
C ALA A 163 -11.49 -16.33 -2.93
N ALA A 164 -11.15 -17.18 -1.96
CA ALA A 164 -11.70 -18.54 -1.87
C ALA A 164 -13.17 -18.57 -1.42
N VAL A 165 -13.64 -17.51 -0.75
CA VAL A 165 -14.98 -17.45 -0.13
C VAL A 165 -15.83 -16.27 -0.61
N HIS A 166 -15.23 -15.31 -1.31
CA HIS A 166 -15.93 -14.16 -1.89
C HIS A 166 -15.89 -14.20 -3.42
N PRO A 167 -17.01 -13.90 -4.11
CA PRO A 167 -17.09 -13.97 -5.56
C PRO A 167 -16.21 -12.93 -6.27
N THR A 168 -15.99 -11.78 -5.63
CA THR A 168 -15.18 -10.68 -6.15
C THR A 168 -14.40 -10.04 -5.00
N VAL A 169 -13.11 -9.87 -5.23
CA VAL A 169 -12.19 -9.26 -4.27
C VAL A 169 -11.43 -8.10 -4.93
N VAL A 170 -11.14 -7.05 -4.15
CA VAL A 170 -10.56 -5.80 -4.66
C VAL A 170 -9.43 -5.34 -3.74
N ILE A 171 -8.23 -5.19 -4.29
CA ILE A 171 -7.12 -4.55 -3.58
C ILE A 171 -7.11 -3.06 -3.88
N VAL A 172 -6.95 -2.26 -2.85
CA VAL A 172 -6.81 -0.81 -2.94
C VAL A 172 -5.41 -0.40 -2.52
N GLY A 173 -4.64 0.13 -3.46
CA GLY A 173 -3.26 0.55 -3.17
C GLY A 173 -2.63 1.33 -4.30
N GLU A 174 -1.46 1.89 -4.03
CA GLU A 174 -0.66 2.61 -5.03
C GLU A 174 0.63 1.86 -5.41
N ASP A 175 1.02 0.83 -4.64
CA ASP A 175 2.28 0.12 -4.89
C ASP A 175 2.23 -0.75 -6.15
N VAL A 176 3.22 -0.56 -7.02
CA VAL A 176 3.38 -1.33 -8.25
C VAL A 176 3.84 -2.76 -7.95
N ASP A 177 4.60 -2.94 -6.88
CA ASP A 177 5.10 -4.26 -6.50
C ASP A 177 3.89 -5.17 -6.16
N LEU A 178 2.81 -4.64 -5.56
CA LEU A 178 1.57 -5.38 -5.29
C LEU A 178 0.85 -5.86 -6.55
N ILE A 179 0.56 -4.98 -7.52
CA ILE A 179 -0.15 -5.39 -8.75
C ILE A 179 0.68 -6.42 -9.54
N VAL A 180 2.01 -6.29 -9.54
CA VAL A 180 2.93 -7.26 -10.13
C VAL A 180 2.88 -8.62 -9.41
N LEU A 181 2.88 -8.62 -8.07
CA LEU A 181 2.75 -9.83 -7.27
C LEU A 181 1.43 -10.56 -7.59
N PHE A 182 0.31 -9.84 -7.67
CA PHE A 182 -0.97 -10.44 -8.03
C PHE A 182 -1.01 -10.96 -9.46
N MET A 183 -0.41 -10.27 -10.42
CA MET A 183 -0.28 -10.80 -11.78
C MET A 183 0.48 -12.14 -11.80
N GLY A 184 1.53 -12.28 -10.97
CA GLY A 184 2.34 -13.50 -10.93
C GLY A 184 1.77 -14.63 -10.08
N LEU A 185 1.00 -14.31 -9.03
CA LEU A 185 0.61 -15.27 -7.99
C LEU A 185 -0.88 -15.61 -7.96
N ALA A 186 -1.76 -14.74 -8.47
CA ALA A 186 -3.20 -14.98 -8.41
C ALA A 186 -3.62 -16.12 -9.35
N PRO A 187 -4.37 -17.13 -8.87
CA PRO A 187 -5.02 -18.09 -9.75
C PRO A 187 -5.92 -17.42 -10.80
N PRO A 188 -5.90 -17.90 -12.07
CA PRO A 188 -6.60 -17.24 -13.18
C PRO A 188 -8.12 -17.27 -13.06
N ASN A 189 -8.67 -18.17 -12.24
CA ASN A 189 -10.10 -18.35 -12.01
C ASN A 189 -10.70 -17.38 -10.97
N ILE A 190 -9.87 -16.60 -10.27
CA ILE A 190 -10.34 -15.60 -9.30
C ILE A 190 -10.82 -14.33 -10.04
N ASN A 191 -11.87 -13.70 -9.51
CA ASN A 191 -12.30 -12.37 -9.93
C ASN A 191 -11.64 -11.30 -9.04
N LEU A 192 -10.39 -10.98 -9.37
CA LEU A 192 -9.52 -10.08 -8.61
C LEU A 192 -9.31 -8.76 -9.36
N PHE A 193 -9.58 -7.65 -8.69
CA PHE A 193 -9.31 -6.31 -9.21
C PHE A 193 -8.29 -5.57 -8.35
N PHE A 194 -7.44 -4.79 -9.01
CA PHE A 194 -6.57 -3.82 -8.35
C PHE A 194 -7.11 -2.43 -8.62
N MET A 195 -7.57 -1.75 -7.58
CA MET A 195 -7.96 -0.35 -7.63
C MET A 195 -6.79 0.53 -7.20
N LYS A 196 -6.34 1.40 -8.11
CA LYS A 196 -5.38 2.46 -7.82
C LYS A 196 -6.14 3.78 -7.60
N PRO A 197 -6.24 4.28 -6.36
CA PRO A 197 -6.97 5.51 -6.09
C PRO A 197 -6.36 6.71 -6.79
N GLY A 198 -7.23 7.61 -7.25
CA GLY A 198 -6.88 8.90 -7.80
C GLY A 198 -6.49 9.91 -6.72
N ARG A 199 -5.80 10.99 -7.11
CA ARG A 199 -5.52 12.15 -6.24
C ARG A 199 -5.76 13.44 -7.00
N GLY A 200 -6.53 14.36 -6.40
CA GLY A 200 -6.85 15.64 -7.02
C GLY A 200 -7.58 15.46 -8.35
N LYS A 201 -6.95 15.87 -9.45
CA LYS A 201 -7.49 15.73 -10.82
C LYS A 201 -7.21 14.38 -11.46
N VAL A 202 -6.38 13.54 -10.83
CA VAL A 202 -6.09 12.19 -11.34
C VAL A 202 -7.23 11.27 -10.92
N GLU A 203 -7.85 10.61 -11.88
CA GLU A 203 -8.93 9.66 -11.65
C GLU A 203 -8.43 8.34 -11.05
N THR A 204 -9.34 7.64 -10.36
CA THR A 204 -9.12 6.28 -9.89
C THR A 204 -9.09 5.32 -11.07
N LYS A 205 -8.04 4.49 -11.16
CA LYS A 205 -7.90 3.46 -12.18
C LYS A 205 -8.21 2.09 -11.58
N LEU A 206 -8.93 1.25 -12.30
CA LEU A 206 -9.17 -0.14 -11.94
C LEU A 206 -8.47 -1.05 -12.94
N PHE A 207 -7.95 -2.18 -12.47
CA PHE A 207 -7.27 -3.16 -13.30
C PHE A 207 -7.79 -4.55 -12.98
N SER A 208 -8.26 -5.30 -13.98
CA SER A 208 -8.57 -6.72 -13.83
C SER A 208 -7.27 -7.52 -13.86
N VAL A 209 -6.92 -8.19 -12.75
CA VAL A 209 -5.68 -8.99 -12.69
C VAL A 209 -5.72 -10.12 -13.72
N ARG A 210 -6.89 -10.70 -13.97
CA ARG A 210 -7.09 -11.72 -15.01
C ARG A 210 -6.71 -11.18 -16.40
N GLN A 211 -7.16 -9.98 -16.76
CA GLN A 211 -6.80 -9.38 -18.05
C GLN A 211 -5.31 -9.09 -18.14
N LEU A 212 -4.72 -8.56 -17.06
CA LEU A 212 -3.28 -8.30 -16.99
C LEU A 212 -2.44 -9.57 -17.19
N GLN A 213 -2.91 -10.71 -16.67
CA GLN A 213 -2.25 -12.01 -16.86
C GLN A 213 -2.25 -12.50 -18.31
N GLN A 214 -3.20 -12.05 -19.14
CA GLN A 214 -3.25 -12.40 -20.57
C GLN A 214 -2.32 -11.54 -21.43
N LEU A 215 -1.68 -10.51 -20.87
CA LEU A 215 -0.70 -9.72 -21.61
C LEU A 215 0.51 -10.58 -22.00
N PRO A 216 1.24 -10.23 -23.08
CA PRO A 216 2.40 -11.01 -23.54
C PRO A 216 3.47 -11.27 -22.47
N PHE A 217 3.56 -10.37 -21.48
CA PHE A 217 4.49 -10.45 -20.37
C PHE A 217 3.87 -10.97 -19.06
N GLY A 218 2.58 -11.31 -19.01
CA GLY A 218 1.90 -11.70 -17.77
C GLY A 218 2.55 -12.90 -17.08
N LYS A 219 2.96 -13.91 -17.85
CA LYS A 219 3.68 -15.10 -17.33
C LYS A 219 5.12 -14.84 -16.89
N THR A 220 5.73 -13.77 -17.39
CA THR A 220 7.14 -13.42 -17.11
C THR A 220 7.25 -12.15 -16.27
N ILE A 221 6.14 -11.62 -15.75
CA ILE A 221 6.11 -10.31 -15.09
C ILE A 221 7.00 -10.27 -13.85
N LEU A 222 7.00 -11.32 -13.03
CA LEU A 222 7.85 -11.41 -11.84
C LEU A 222 9.34 -11.38 -12.22
N LEU A 223 9.70 -12.08 -13.31
CA LEU A 223 11.04 -12.07 -13.86
C LEU A 223 11.39 -10.67 -14.37
N LEU A 224 10.56 -10.08 -15.22
CA LEU A 224 10.80 -8.74 -15.75
C LEU A 224 10.93 -7.70 -14.63
N HIS A 225 10.09 -7.79 -13.60
CA HIS A 225 10.12 -6.91 -12.46
C HIS A 225 11.42 -7.05 -11.66
N SER A 226 11.85 -8.28 -11.35
CA SER A 226 13.13 -8.52 -10.66
C SER A 226 14.34 -8.02 -11.44
N PHE A 227 14.29 -8.10 -12.78
CA PHE A 227 15.32 -7.56 -13.68
C PHE A 227 15.28 -6.03 -13.80
N SER A 228 14.08 -5.43 -13.72
CA SER A 228 13.86 -3.99 -13.81
C SER A 228 14.21 -3.21 -12.53
N GLY A 229 14.37 -3.94 -11.43
CA GLY A 229 14.64 -3.44 -10.09
C GLY A 229 13.35 -3.36 -9.25
N CYS A 230 13.21 -4.27 -8.28
CA CYS A 230 12.15 -4.25 -7.26
C CYS A 230 12.70 -3.74 -5.92
N ASP A 231 11.90 -3.73 -4.87
CA ASP A 231 12.38 -3.31 -3.53
C ASP A 231 13.48 -4.24 -2.96
N THR A 232 13.63 -5.45 -3.51
CA THR A 232 14.64 -6.43 -3.09
C THR A 232 15.78 -6.66 -4.08
N THR A 233 15.69 -6.14 -5.32
CA THR A 233 16.73 -6.29 -6.35
C THR A 233 17.00 -4.97 -7.07
N SER A 234 18.26 -4.68 -7.36
CA SER A 234 18.62 -3.51 -8.18
C SER A 234 18.41 -3.79 -9.67
N ALA A 235 18.13 -2.74 -10.44
CA ALA A 235 18.06 -2.81 -11.90
C ALA A 235 19.41 -3.20 -12.52
N ILE A 236 19.39 -3.97 -13.62
CA ILE A 236 20.62 -4.30 -14.36
C ILE A 236 21.23 -3.04 -14.99
N HIS A 237 22.53 -2.87 -14.77
CA HIS A 237 23.32 -1.76 -15.29
C HIS A 237 23.25 -1.64 -16.83
N GLY A 238 22.95 -0.44 -17.33
CA GLY A 238 23.02 -0.10 -18.76
C GLY A 238 21.87 -0.58 -19.65
N ARG A 239 20.86 -1.28 -19.10
CA ARG A 239 19.74 -1.85 -19.90
C ARG A 239 18.41 -1.11 -19.76
N ILE A 240 18.30 -0.16 -18.83
CA ILE A 240 17.10 0.64 -18.58
C ILE A 240 17.45 2.12 -18.72
N LYS A 241 16.91 2.78 -19.74
CA LYS A 241 16.86 4.24 -19.81
C LYS A 241 15.80 4.70 -18.81
N VAL A 242 16.24 5.40 -17.76
CA VAL A 242 15.38 6.15 -16.83
C VAL A 242 15.07 7.51 -17.44
#